data_AF-A0A0D0QD45-F1
#
_entry.id   AF-A0A0D0QD45-F1
#
_cell.length_a   1.000
_cell.length_b   1.000
_cell.length_c   1.000
_cell.angle_alpha   90.00
_cell.angle_beta   90.00
_cell.angle_gamma   90.00
#
_symmetry.space_group_name_H-M   'P 1'
#
loop_
_entity.id
_entity.type
_entity.pdbx_description
1 polymer ?
#
loop_
_entity_poly.entity_id
_entity_poly.type
_entity_poly.pdbx_seq_one_letter_code
_entity_poly.pdbx_strand_id
1 'polypeptide(L)'
;MDRDEIVISYYRVRQALGWLGLSLPVLLIAGGVLSVGGVEPSISDYYHTVLRDVFVGVMTSIAIFLIAYPGHRSGVGEFISDDKMTTLAGLAAFGVAFLPNEKAGVFETESVSQLMMGVRAAAIGHYTCALIFLSALTWICLRKFTRTAKPWRRRIYRACGWTIAAMTVGVLVTSAVRVGGVAPFDRVVEDWMLILWCEAIAVWAFSLAWLTKGRADQSLARMLHLTTRRDSGIAAGE
;
A
#
# COMPACT_ATOMS: atom_id res chain seq x y z
N MET A 1 -13.91 10.10 23.23
CA MET A 1 -14.22 9.07 22.22
C MET A 1 -14.24 7.75 22.95
N ASP A 2 -15.37 7.05 22.88
CA ASP A 2 -15.53 5.75 23.52
C ASP A 2 -14.58 4.71 22.88
N ARG A 3 -14.19 3.67 23.62
CA ARG A 3 -13.28 2.62 23.13
C ARG A 3 -13.79 2.00 21.83
N ASP A 4 -15.10 1.89 21.73
CA ASP A 4 -15.77 1.29 20.58
C ASP A 4 -15.77 2.19 19.35
N GLU A 5 -15.92 3.50 19.52
CA GLU A 5 -15.77 4.50 18.45
C GLU A 5 -14.35 4.46 17.86
N ILE A 6 -13.32 4.30 18.71
CA ILE A 6 -11.92 4.13 18.27
C ILE A 6 -11.78 2.90 17.38
N VAL A 7 -12.32 1.76 17.81
CA VAL A 7 -12.20 0.51 17.04
C VAL A 7 -12.96 0.58 15.71
N ILE A 8 -14.14 1.21 15.69
CA ILE A 8 -14.91 1.41 14.45
C ILE A 8 -14.17 2.33 13.48
N SER A 9 -13.58 3.42 13.97
CA SER A 9 -12.74 4.31 13.16
C SER A 9 -11.57 3.54 12.53
N TYR A 10 -10.87 2.74 13.34
CA TYR A 10 -9.74 1.94 12.87
C TYR A 10 -10.18 0.87 11.86
N TYR A 11 -11.36 0.27 12.05
CA TYR A 11 -11.94 -0.65 11.07
C TYR A 11 -12.13 0.05 9.72
N ARG A 12 -12.77 1.23 9.71
CA ARG A 12 -13.07 1.99 8.49
C ARG A 12 -11.80 2.39 7.73
N VAL A 13 -10.79 2.92 8.43
CA VAL A 13 -9.50 3.28 7.82
C VAL A 13 -8.84 2.09 7.14
N ARG A 14 -8.82 0.92 7.80
CA ARG A 14 -8.20 -0.29 7.23
C ARG A 14 -8.98 -0.88 6.07
N GLN A 15 -10.32 -0.81 6.11
CA GLN A 15 -11.15 -1.22 4.98
C GLN A 15 -10.92 -0.29 3.79
N ALA A 16 -10.86 1.03 4.00
CA ALA A 16 -10.57 1.99 2.95
C ALA A 16 -9.21 1.71 2.30
N LEU A 17 -8.14 1.54 3.09
CA LEU A 17 -6.81 1.14 2.59
C LEU A 17 -6.85 -0.15 1.76
N GLY A 18 -7.54 -1.16 2.27
CA GLY A 18 -7.66 -2.45 1.62
C GLY A 18 -8.38 -2.36 0.27
N TRP A 19 -9.52 -1.68 0.22
CA TRP A 19 -10.32 -1.52 -1.00
C TRP A 19 -9.64 -0.62 -2.02
N LEU A 20 -9.02 0.48 -1.60
CA LEU A 20 -8.25 1.36 -2.48
C LEU A 20 -7.09 0.63 -3.15
N GLY A 21 -6.29 -0.13 -2.38
CA GLY A 21 -5.23 -0.94 -2.97
C GLY A 21 -5.78 -2.04 -3.88
N LEU A 22 -6.92 -2.65 -3.55
CA LEU A 22 -7.46 -3.74 -4.35
C LEU A 22 -7.96 -3.24 -5.70
N SER A 23 -8.64 -2.08 -5.69
CA SER A 23 -9.20 -1.48 -6.89
C SER A 23 -8.14 -0.81 -7.76
N LEU A 24 -7.04 -0.30 -7.20
CA LEU A 24 -6.05 0.46 -7.97
C LEU A 24 -5.54 -0.29 -9.23
N PRO A 25 -4.94 -1.51 -9.15
CA PRO A 25 -4.48 -2.19 -10.35
C PRO A 25 -5.62 -2.51 -11.32
N VAL A 26 -6.81 -2.87 -10.81
CA VAL A 26 -7.98 -3.21 -11.62
C VAL A 26 -8.45 -2.00 -12.43
N LEU A 27 -8.59 -0.84 -11.78
CA LEU A 27 -9.03 0.40 -12.41
C LEU A 27 -8.04 0.89 -13.47
N LEU A 28 -6.74 0.79 -13.18
CA LEU A 28 -5.71 1.21 -14.13
C LEU A 28 -5.64 0.28 -15.34
N ILE A 29 -5.63 -1.04 -15.14
CA ILE A 29 -5.59 -2.02 -16.24
C ILE A 29 -6.85 -1.91 -17.10
N ALA A 30 -8.03 -1.89 -16.48
CA ALA A 30 -9.30 -1.77 -17.22
C ALA A 30 -9.39 -0.41 -17.92
N GLY A 31 -8.99 0.67 -17.26
CA GLY A 31 -8.93 2.00 -17.85
C GLY A 31 -7.98 2.04 -19.05
N GLY A 32 -6.79 1.47 -18.94
CA GLY A 32 -5.79 1.48 -20.01
C GLY A 32 -6.33 0.85 -21.31
N VAL A 33 -6.95 -0.33 -21.17
CA VAL A 33 -7.60 -1.01 -22.30
C VAL A 33 -8.73 -0.17 -22.91
N LEU A 34 -9.51 0.54 -22.09
CA LEU A 34 -10.70 1.26 -22.54
C LEU A 34 -10.44 2.68 -23.08
N SER A 35 -9.45 3.39 -22.54
CA SER A 35 -9.25 4.83 -22.80
C SER A 35 -7.85 5.21 -23.31
N VAL A 36 -6.83 4.38 -23.09
CA VAL A 36 -5.43 4.67 -23.47
C VAL A 36 -5.00 3.85 -24.69
N GLY A 37 -5.75 2.80 -25.04
CA GLY A 37 -5.45 1.91 -26.17
C GLY A 37 -4.52 0.75 -25.83
N GLY A 38 -4.20 0.55 -24.55
CA GLY A 38 -3.30 -0.48 -24.08
C GLY A 38 -3.07 -0.42 -22.57
N VAL A 39 -2.39 -1.44 -22.04
CA VAL A 39 -2.01 -1.50 -20.62
C VAL A 39 -0.58 -0.98 -20.50
N GLU A 40 -0.31 -0.12 -19.52
CA GLU A 40 1.03 0.40 -19.26
C GLU A 40 1.93 -0.63 -18.55
N PRO A 41 3.26 -0.62 -18.79
CA PRO A 41 4.18 -1.65 -18.31
C PRO A 41 4.44 -1.64 -16.80
N SER A 42 4.00 -0.59 -16.08
CA SER A 42 3.95 -0.53 -14.62
C SER A 42 2.72 0.25 -14.14
N ILE A 43 2.35 0.10 -12.86
CA ILE A 43 1.32 0.92 -12.21
C ILE A 43 1.71 2.39 -12.25
N SER A 44 3.00 2.70 -12.05
CA SER A 44 3.50 4.07 -12.03
C SER A 44 3.49 4.75 -13.40
N ASP A 45 3.57 4.00 -14.50
CA ASP A 45 3.54 4.54 -15.86
C ASP A 45 2.19 5.17 -16.22
N TYR A 46 1.10 4.75 -15.55
CA TYR A 46 -0.20 5.40 -15.70
C TYR A 46 -0.19 6.87 -15.29
N TYR A 47 0.81 7.33 -14.53
CA TYR A 47 1.03 8.76 -14.29
C TYR A 47 1.14 9.55 -15.59
N HIS A 48 1.68 8.96 -16.65
CA HIS A 48 1.91 9.64 -17.92
C HIS A 48 0.72 9.58 -18.90
N THR A 49 -0.44 9.14 -18.41
CA THR A 49 -1.67 8.93 -19.19
C THR A 49 -2.82 9.77 -18.64
N VAL A 50 -3.99 9.72 -19.31
CA VAL A 50 -5.25 10.31 -18.79
C VAL A 50 -5.73 9.66 -17.49
N LEU A 51 -5.17 8.51 -17.09
CA LEU A 51 -5.49 7.83 -15.82
C LEU A 51 -4.61 8.30 -14.65
N ARG A 52 -3.77 9.32 -14.86
CA ARG A 52 -3.01 10.00 -13.80
C ARG A 52 -3.87 10.33 -12.61
N ASP A 53 -5.06 10.89 -12.83
CA ASP A 53 -5.94 11.34 -11.76
C ASP A 53 -6.39 10.19 -10.85
N VAL A 54 -6.62 9.01 -11.44
CA VAL A 54 -6.94 7.78 -10.69
C VAL A 54 -5.73 7.32 -9.88
N PHE A 55 -4.57 7.23 -10.51
CA PHE A 55 -3.33 6.82 -9.84
C PHE A 55 -2.99 7.75 -8.66
N VAL A 56 -2.87 9.05 -8.92
CA VAL A 56 -2.49 10.07 -7.93
C VAL A 56 -3.55 10.16 -6.84
N GLY A 57 -4.84 10.15 -7.19
CA GLY A 57 -5.94 10.25 -6.23
C GLY A 57 -6.00 9.06 -5.28
N VAL A 58 -5.84 7.84 -5.78
CA VAL A 58 -5.83 6.64 -4.94
C VAL A 58 -4.57 6.57 -4.07
N MET A 59 -3.38 6.85 -4.63
CA MET A 59 -2.13 6.85 -3.87
C MET A 59 -2.13 7.91 -2.77
N THR A 60 -2.64 9.12 -3.06
CA THR A 60 -2.85 10.19 -2.07
C THR A 60 -3.80 9.75 -0.96
N SER A 61 -4.91 9.09 -1.32
CA SER A 61 -5.87 8.58 -0.33
C SER A 61 -5.23 7.51 0.57
N ILE A 62 -4.45 6.58 -0.01
CA ILE A 62 -3.69 5.58 0.74
C ILE A 62 -2.69 6.26 1.69
N ALA A 63 -1.97 7.29 1.21
CA ALA A 63 -1.01 8.04 2.01
C ALA A 63 -1.67 8.68 3.24
N ILE A 64 -2.79 9.39 3.04
CA ILE A 64 -3.54 10.03 4.12
C ILE A 64 -4.04 8.98 5.11
N PHE A 65 -4.63 7.87 4.64
CA PHE A 65 -5.15 6.85 5.54
C PHE A 65 -4.05 6.10 6.30
N LEU A 66 -2.84 5.95 5.73
CA LEU A 66 -1.69 5.38 6.44
C LEU A 66 -1.15 6.32 7.53
N ILE A 67 -1.13 7.63 7.27
CA ILE A 67 -0.71 8.64 8.27
C ILE A 67 -1.77 8.78 9.36
N ALA A 68 -3.04 8.81 8.98
CA ALA A 68 -4.17 8.92 9.90
C ALA A 68 -4.43 7.61 10.67
N TYR A 69 -3.79 6.50 10.29
CA TYR A 69 -3.91 5.24 10.99
C TYR A 69 -3.13 5.29 12.30
N PRO A 70 -3.82 5.44 13.45
CA PRO A 70 -3.11 5.59 14.70
C PRO A 70 -2.61 4.19 15.07
N GLY A 71 -1.29 4.03 15.15
CA GLY A 71 -0.68 2.85 15.76
C GLY A 71 -1.33 2.55 17.12
N HIS A 72 -1.34 1.28 17.53
CA HIS A 72 -1.72 0.98 18.91
C HIS A 72 -0.86 1.83 19.85
N ARG A 73 -1.48 2.44 20.87
CA ARG A 73 -0.73 3.09 21.95
C ARG A 73 0.27 2.07 22.52
N SER A 74 1.55 2.43 22.50
CA SER A 74 2.63 1.64 23.09
C SER A 74 2.25 1.17 24.48
N GLY A 75 2.40 -0.12 24.74
CA GLY A 75 2.35 -0.64 26.10
C GLY A 75 3.50 -0.04 26.92
N VAL A 76 3.31 0.08 28.23
CA VAL A 76 4.35 0.56 29.17
C VAL A 76 5.62 -0.28 28.96
N GLY A 77 6.72 0.36 28.53
CA GLY A 77 8.04 -0.27 28.30
C GLY A 77 8.52 -0.36 26.84
N GLU A 78 7.76 0.11 25.86
CA GLU A 78 8.17 0.04 24.43
C GLU A 78 8.89 1.31 23.94
N PHE A 79 10.15 1.18 23.54
CA PHE A 79 11.01 2.28 23.04
C PHE A 79 10.72 2.73 21.60
N ILE A 80 9.78 2.10 20.88
CA ILE A 80 9.37 2.51 19.52
C ILE A 80 7.86 2.69 19.53
N SER A 81 7.38 3.92 19.30
CA SER A 81 5.95 4.13 19.09
C SER A 81 5.54 3.47 17.76
N ASP A 82 4.57 2.57 17.84
CA ASP A 82 4.06 1.72 16.74
C ASP A 82 3.48 2.56 15.56
N ASP A 83 3.42 3.89 15.69
CA ASP A 83 2.83 4.84 14.73
C ASP A 83 3.81 5.24 13.61
N LYS A 84 5.12 5.30 13.90
CA LYS A 84 6.11 5.88 12.97
C LYS A 84 6.23 5.14 11.64
N MET A 85 6.06 3.82 11.63
CA MET A 85 6.19 3.04 10.40
C MET A 85 5.01 3.25 9.45
N THR A 86 3.80 3.41 9.97
CA THR A 86 2.61 3.69 9.14
C THR A 86 2.64 5.12 8.62
N THR A 87 3.11 6.08 9.42
CA THR A 87 3.40 7.44 8.95
C THR A 87 4.49 7.45 7.88
N LEU A 88 5.60 6.72 8.07
CA LEU A 88 6.66 6.62 7.07
C LEU A 88 6.15 6.03 5.75
N ALA A 89 5.34 4.96 5.83
CA ALA A 89 4.70 4.39 4.65
C ALA A 89 3.80 5.42 3.94
N GLY A 90 3.01 6.19 4.69
CA GLY A 90 2.16 7.22 4.09
C GLY A 90 2.93 8.38 3.48
N LEU A 91 4.01 8.87 4.12
CA LEU A 91 4.90 9.88 3.53
C LEU A 91 5.58 9.36 2.24
N ALA A 92 6.01 8.10 2.25
CA ALA A 92 6.55 7.46 1.06
C ALA A 92 5.50 7.32 -0.05
N ALA A 93 4.25 6.96 0.28
CA ALA A 93 3.15 6.91 -0.67
C ALA A 93 2.82 8.29 -1.28
N PHE A 94 2.93 9.38 -0.52
CA PHE A 94 2.84 10.73 -1.07
C PHE A 94 3.95 11.03 -2.08
N GLY A 95 5.18 10.61 -1.78
CA GLY A 95 6.28 10.69 -2.73
C GLY A 95 5.97 9.96 -4.04
N VAL A 96 5.46 8.72 -3.95
CA VAL A 96 5.04 7.94 -5.14
C VAL A 96 3.91 8.64 -5.91
N ALA A 97 2.97 9.28 -5.21
CA ALA A 97 1.83 9.98 -5.83
C ALA A 97 2.25 11.27 -6.58
N PHE A 98 3.22 12.02 -6.07
CA PHE A 98 3.54 13.36 -6.58
C PHE A 98 4.86 13.46 -7.33
N LEU A 99 5.73 12.45 -7.23
CA LEU A 99 6.94 12.34 -8.02
C LEU A 99 6.66 11.37 -9.16
N PRO A 100 6.62 11.81 -10.43
CA PRO A 100 6.50 10.89 -11.56
C PRO A 100 7.74 10.03 -11.70
N ASN A 101 7.53 8.82 -12.23
CA ASN A 101 8.61 7.97 -12.72
C ASN A 101 9.15 8.52 -14.07
N GLU A 102 10.06 7.79 -14.70
CA GLU A 102 10.59 8.16 -16.01
C GLU A 102 9.72 7.60 -17.14
N LYS A 103 9.34 8.46 -18.10
CA LYS A 103 8.67 8.07 -19.34
C LYS A 103 9.71 7.81 -20.41
N ALA A 104 9.71 6.60 -20.96
CA ALA A 104 10.67 6.23 -22.00
C ALA A 104 10.55 7.20 -23.20
N GLY A 105 11.67 7.85 -23.55
CA GLY A 105 11.77 8.70 -24.74
C GLY A 105 11.15 10.09 -24.64
N VAL A 106 10.64 10.51 -23.47
CA VAL A 106 10.04 11.84 -23.28
C VAL A 106 10.68 12.54 -22.08
N PHE A 107 11.31 13.68 -22.34
CA PHE A 107 11.97 14.51 -21.31
C PHE A 107 11.19 15.79 -20.99
N GLU A 108 9.95 15.87 -21.44
CA GLU A 108 9.09 17.02 -21.17
C GLU A 108 8.59 16.99 -19.72
N THR A 109 8.51 18.18 -19.12
CA THR A 109 7.98 18.35 -17.76
C THR A 109 6.46 18.24 -17.79
N GLU A 110 5.92 17.18 -17.22
CA GLU A 110 4.48 16.94 -17.11
C GLU A 110 3.94 17.22 -15.69
N SER A 111 4.81 17.55 -14.73
CA SER A 111 4.45 17.84 -13.33
C SER A 111 5.23 19.00 -12.71
N VAL A 112 4.68 19.57 -11.64
CA VAL A 112 5.34 20.62 -10.83
C VAL A 112 6.65 20.09 -10.22
N SER A 113 6.67 18.84 -9.77
CA SER A 113 7.89 18.24 -9.22
C SER A 113 8.99 18.17 -10.26
N GLN A 114 8.71 17.72 -11.49
CA GLN A 114 9.69 17.71 -12.59
C GLN A 114 10.15 19.12 -12.96
N LEU A 115 9.26 20.13 -12.92
CA LEU A 115 9.63 21.53 -13.15
C LEU A 115 10.61 22.05 -12.07
N MET A 116 10.38 21.72 -10.81
CA MET A 116 11.18 22.24 -9.69
C MET A 116 12.54 21.55 -9.52
N MET A 117 12.61 20.23 -9.71
CA MET A 117 13.83 19.44 -9.42
C MET A 117 14.43 18.74 -10.65
N GLY A 118 13.75 18.78 -11.79
CA GLY A 118 14.14 18.07 -13.01
C GLY A 118 13.59 16.64 -13.09
N VAL A 119 13.40 16.15 -14.32
CA VAL A 119 12.81 14.83 -14.63
C VAL A 119 13.55 13.69 -13.93
N ARG A 120 14.89 13.67 -14.01
CA ARG A 120 15.71 12.60 -13.43
C ARG A 120 15.63 12.56 -11.91
N ALA A 121 15.67 13.71 -11.24
CA ALA A 121 15.60 13.75 -9.78
C ALA A 121 14.21 13.37 -9.27
N ALA A 122 13.14 13.75 -10.00
CA ALA A 122 11.78 13.30 -9.70
C ALA A 122 11.66 11.78 -9.81
N ALA A 123 12.19 11.17 -10.88
CA ALA A 123 12.18 9.72 -11.07
C ALA A 123 12.97 8.97 -9.97
N ILE A 124 14.18 9.44 -9.62
CA ILE A 124 14.95 8.87 -8.50
C ILE A 124 14.16 8.96 -7.19
N GLY A 125 13.53 10.11 -6.95
CA GLY A 125 12.67 10.32 -5.80
C GLY A 125 11.48 9.35 -5.78
N HIS A 126 10.80 9.16 -6.92
CA HIS A 126 9.72 8.19 -7.08
C HIS A 126 10.16 6.78 -6.67
N TYR A 127 11.24 6.26 -7.27
CA TYR A 127 11.72 4.90 -6.98
C TYR A 127 12.18 4.73 -5.53
N THR A 128 12.82 5.75 -4.96
CA THR A 128 13.22 5.76 -3.55
C THR A 128 12.00 5.68 -2.64
N CYS A 129 10.98 6.50 -2.90
CA CYS A 129 9.72 6.48 -2.18
C CYS A 129 8.97 5.15 -2.33
N ALA A 130 8.92 4.58 -3.54
CA ALA A 130 8.29 3.28 -3.80
C ALA A 130 8.96 2.15 -3.00
N LEU A 131 10.30 2.13 -2.97
CA LEU A 131 11.06 1.15 -2.20
C LEU A 131 10.80 1.28 -0.69
N ILE A 132 10.80 2.51 -0.16
CA ILE A 132 10.49 2.76 1.26
C ILE A 132 9.06 2.33 1.57
N PHE A 133 8.10 2.66 0.70
CA PHE A 133 6.69 2.31 0.85
C PHE A 133 6.51 0.79 0.94
N LEU A 134 6.96 0.04 -0.06
CA LEU A 134 6.81 -1.42 -0.11
C LEU A 134 7.57 -2.12 1.03
N SER A 135 8.73 -1.60 1.41
CA SER A 135 9.50 -2.11 2.56
C SER A 135 8.77 -1.89 3.88
N ALA A 136 8.17 -0.71 4.07
CA ALA A 136 7.38 -0.41 5.26
C ALA A 136 6.13 -1.32 5.34
N LEU A 137 5.44 -1.53 4.21
CA LEU A 137 4.30 -2.45 4.15
C LEU A 137 4.69 -3.89 4.46
N THR A 138 5.83 -4.35 3.93
CA THR A 138 6.42 -5.65 4.25
C THR A 138 6.64 -5.79 5.75
N TRP A 139 7.29 -4.80 6.38
CA TRP A 139 7.54 -4.81 7.82
C TRP A 139 6.25 -4.82 8.64
N ILE A 140 5.26 -4.01 8.24
CA ILE A 140 3.95 -3.96 8.91
C ILE A 140 3.28 -5.34 8.87
N CYS A 141 3.28 -6.00 7.70
CA CYS A 141 2.70 -7.32 7.54
C CYS A 141 3.44 -8.38 8.36
N LEU A 142 4.78 -8.41 8.30
CA LEU A 142 5.59 -9.46 8.94
C LEU A 142 5.75 -9.30 10.45
N ARG A 143 5.79 -8.06 10.96
CA ARG A 143 6.09 -7.75 12.35
C ARG A 143 4.87 -7.23 13.10
N LYS A 144 4.30 -6.11 12.65
CA LYS A 144 3.22 -5.42 13.37
C LYS A 144 1.93 -6.25 13.40
N PHE A 145 1.49 -6.76 12.25
CA PHE A 145 0.24 -7.51 12.16
C PHE A 145 0.33 -8.92 12.74
N THR A 146 1.51 -9.55 12.75
CA THR A 146 1.70 -10.91 13.28
C THR A 146 1.74 -10.96 14.81
N ARG A 147 2.18 -9.87 15.47
CA ARG A 147 2.48 -9.80 16.91
C ARG A 147 1.37 -10.38 17.80
N THR A 148 0.14 -9.92 17.62
CA THR A 148 -1.03 -10.30 18.44
C THR A 148 -2.07 -11.13 17.66
N ALA A 149 -1.69 -11.66 16.50
CA ALA A 149 -2.61 -12.39 15.65
C ALA A 149 -2.79 -13.85 16.09
N LYS A 150 -4.05 -14.33 16.05
CA LYS A 150 -4.39 -15.75 16.06
C LYS A 150 -3.61 -16.50 14.95
N PRO A 151 -3.28 -17.80 15.12
CA PRO A 151 -2.41 -18.54 14.20
C PRO A 151 -2.81 -18.45 12.73
N TRP A 152 -4.10 -18.59 12.41
CA TRP A 152 -4.57 -18.55 11.01
C TRP A 152 -4.36 -17.18 10.36
N ARG A 153 -4.66 -16.07 11.06
CA ARG A 153 -4.42 -14.71 10.56
C ARG A 153 -2.93 -14.42 10.42
N ARG A 154 -2.14 -14.91 11.36
CA ARG A 154 -0.69 -14.77 11.33
C ARG A 154 -0.09 -15.39 10.06
N ARG A 155 -0.63 -16.53 9.59
CA ARG A 155 -0.24 -17.14 8.32
C ARG A 155 -0.58 -16.23 7.13
N ILE A 156 -1.77 -15.64 7.10
CA ILE A 156 -2.18 -14.69 6.05
C ILE A 156 -1.23 -13.49 6.01
N TYR A 157 -0.95 -12.85 7.15
CA TYR A 157 -0.06 -11.69 7.20
C TYR A 157 1.37 -12.03 6.78
N ARG A 158 1.88 -13.21 7.16
CA ARG A 158 3.20 -13.69 6.72
C ARG A 158 3.24 -13.94 5.22
N ALA A 159 2.23 -14.61 4.68
CA ALA A 159 2.12 -14.83 3.24
C ALA A 159 2.11 -13.50 2.48
N CYS A 160 1.26 -12.56 2.88
CA CYS A 160 1.19 -11.23 2.26
C CYS A 160 2.53 -10.48 2.36
N GLY A 161 3.15 -10.45 3.55
CA GLY A 161 4.42 -9.76 3.74
C GLY A 161 5.56 -10.35 2.91
N TRP A 162 5.66 -11.68 2.82
CA TRP A 162 6.66 -12.33 1.97
C TRP A 162 6.37 -12.17 0.49
N THR A 163 5.09 -12.16 0.08
CA THR A 163 4.70 -11.84 -1.30
C THR A 163 5.13 -10.41 -1.66
N ILE A 164 4.85 -9.41 -0.82
CA ILE A 164 5.29 -8.02 -1.07
C ILE A 164 6.82 -7.96 -1.21
N ALA A 165 7.55 -8.60 -0.30
CA ALA A 165 9.01 -8.63 -0.35
C ALA A 165 9.54 -9.27 -1.65
N ALA A 166 9.00 -10.45 -2.01
CA ALA A 166 9.41 -11.17 -3.21
C ALA A 166 9.10 -10.39 -4.49
N MET A 167 7.92 -9.76 -4.58
CA MET A 167 7.56 -8.92 -5.72
C MET A 167 8.38 -7.64 -5.79
N THR A 168 8.74 -7.04 -4.65
CA THR A 168 9.63 -5.87 -4.60
C THR A 168 11.02 -6.23 -5.14
N VAL A 169 11.56 -7.39 -4.74
CA VAL A 169 12.81 -7.90 -5.30
C VAL A 169 12.65 -8.20 -6.79
N GLY A 170 11.51 -8.77 -7.21
CA GLY A 170 11.17 -8.99 -8.61
C GLY A 170 11.26 -7.71 -9.45
N VAL A 171 10.61 -6.63 -9.00
CA VAL A 171 10.70 -5.30 -9.64
C VAL A 171 12.16 -4.87 -9.75
N LEU A 172 12.91 -4.85 -8.64
CA LEU A 172 14.32 -4.42 -8.65
C LEU A 172 15.19 -5.22 -9.63
N VAL A 173 15.01 -6.55 -9.67
CA VAL A 173 15.74 -7.43 -10.60
C VAL A 173 15.35 -7.14 -12.04
N THR A 174 14.05 -7.07 -12.35
CA THR A 174 13.57 -6.79 -13.71
C THR A 174 14.00 -5.42 -14.21
N SER A 175 13.95 -4.38 -13.36
CA SER A 175 14.44 -3.04 -13.68
C SER A 175 15.96 -3.03 -13.91
N ALA A 176 16.74 -3.75 -13.09
CA ALA A 176 18.19 -3.83 -13.26
C ALA A 176 18.58 -4.53 -14.57
N VAL A 177 17.87 -5.59 -14.94
CA VAL A 177 18.11 -6.29 -16.22
C VAL A 177 17.80 -5.37 -17.40
N ARG A 178 16.68 -4.62 -17.35
CA ARG A 178 16.29 -3.65 -18.38
C ARG A 178 17.35 -2.56 -18.59
N VAL A 179 17.93 -2.04 -17.51
CA VAL A 179 19.02 -1.05 -17.58
C VAL A 179 20.33 -1.67 -18.07
N GLY A 180 20.57 -2.95 -17.78
CA GLY A 180 21.75 -3.69 -18.20
C GLY A 180 21.79 -4.06 -19.69
N GLY A 181 20.68 -3.91 -20.43
CA GLY A 181 20.62 -4.09 -21.88
C GLY A 181 20.79 -5.54 -22.34
N VAL A 182 20.30 -6.51 -21.56
CA VAL A 182 20.37 -7.92 -21.92
C VAL A 182 19.21 -8.24 -22.88
N ALA A 183 19.44 -7.96 -24.18
CA ALA A 183 18.43 -7.92 -25.24
C ALA A 183 17.33 -9.01 -25.26
N PRO A 184 17.59 -10.32 -25.04
CA PRO A 184 16.51 -11.31 -25.01
C PRO A 184 15.62 -11.19 -23.76
N PHE A 185 16.16 -10.67 -22.66
CA PHE A 185 15.45 -10.54 -21.39
C PHE A 185 14.60 -9.26 -21.34
N ASP A 186 15.06 -8.19 -22.00
CA ASP A 186 14.32 -6.92 -22.09
C ASP A 186 12.95 -7.12 -22.76
N ARG A 187 12.91 -7.89 -23.85
CA ARG A 187 11.66 -8.23 -24.55
C ARG A 187 10.72 -9.04 -23.67
N VAL A 188 11.23 -10.01 -22.91
CA VAL A 188 10.38 -10.81 -22.01
C VAL A 188 9.78 -9.93 -20.91
N VAL A 189 10.54 -8.98 -20.36
CA VAL A 189 10.05 -8.05 -19.33
C VAL A 189 8.92 -7.18 -19.88
N GLU A 190 9.07 -6.66 -21.10
CA GLU A 190 8.09 -5.78 -21.74
C GLU A 190 6.86 -6.54 -22.24
N ASP A 191 7.05 -7.64 -22.99
CA ASP A 191 5.97 -8.43 -23.59
C ASP A 191 5.04 -9.05 -22.53
N TRP A 192 5.59 -9.42 -21.37
CA TRP A 192 4.84 -10.02 -20.27
C TRP A 192 4.46 -9.04 -19.17
N MET A 193 4.82 -7.76 -19.31
CA MET A 193 4.49 -6.71 -18.34
C MET A 193 4.92 -7.06 -16.91
N LEU A 194 6.12 -7.62 -16.75
CA LEU A 194 6.53 -8.25 -15.48
C LEU A 194 6.53 -7.27 -14.30
N ILE A 195 6.91 -6.01 -14.56
CA ILE A 195 6.94 -4.95 -13.54
C ILE A 195 5.51 -4.67 -13.05
N LEU A 196 4.57 -4.42 -13.97
CA LEU A 196 3.15 -4.23 -13.66
C LEU A 196 2.59 -5.37 -12.79
N TRP A 197 2.84 -6.63 -13.17
CA TRP A 197 2.31 -7.76 -12.42
C TRP A 197 2.94 -7.90 -11.04
N CYS A 198 4.25 -7.66 -10.91
CA CYS A 198 4.91 -7.66 -9.61
C CYS A 198 4.29 -6.58 -8.70
N GLU A 199 4.12 -5.36 -9.21
CA GLU A 199 3.51 -4.26 -8.46
C GLU A 199 2.05 -4.57 -8.09
N ALA A 200 1.24 -5.05 -9.03
CA ALA A 200 -0.16 -5.40 -8.80
C ALA A 200 -0.30 -6.49 -7.74
N ILE A 201 0.52 -7.55 -7.80
CA ILE A 201 0.50 -8.64 -6.83
C ILE A 201 0.95 -8.15 -5.44
N ALA A 202 1.97 -7.29 -5.37
CA ALA A 202 2.40 -6.67 -4.11
C ALA A 202 1.27 -5.83 -3.49
N VAL A 203 0.60 -5.00 -4.31
CA VAL A 203 -0.52 -4.17 -3.87
C VAL A 203 -1.71 -5.03 -3.43
N TRP A 204 -2.05 -6.11 -4.15
CA TRP A 204 -3.12 -7.02 -3.74
C TRP A 204 -2.80 -7.77 -2.44
N ALA A 205 -1.54 -8.17 -2.24
CA ALA A 205 -1.08 -8.77 -0.98
C ALA A 205 -1.22 -7.77 0.18
N PHE A 206 -0.83 -6.51 -0.03
CA PHE A 206 -1.09 -5.41 0.91
C PHE A 206 -2.59 -5.31 1.23
N SER A 207 -3.44 -5.24 0.21
CA SER A 207 -4.88 -5.11 0.39
C SER A 207 -5.48 -6.24 1.19
N LEU A 208 -5.11 -7.49 0.89
CA LEU A 208 -5.57 -8.66 1.63
C LEU A 208 -5.18 -8.60 3.11
N ALA A 209 -3.95 -8.19 3.41
CA ALA A 209 -3.49 -8.02 4.79
C ALA A 209 -4.31 -6.96 5.55
N TRP A 210 -4.56 -5.80 4.95
CA TRP A 210 -5.33 -4.71 5.57
C TRP A 210 -6.81 -5.04 5.74
N LEU A 211 -7.45 -5.66 4.74
CA LEU A 211 -8.84 -6.12 4.84
C LEU A 211 -8.99 -7.16 5.96
N THR A 212 -8.06 -8.11 6.04
CA THR A 212 -8.04 -9.13 7.10
C THR A 212 -7.86 -8.50 8.49
N LYS A 213 -6.97 -7.52 8.61
CA LYS A 213 -6.74 -6.80 9.87
C LYS A 213 -7.94 -5.96 10.28
N GLY A 214 -8.62 -5.31 9.33
CA GLY A 214 -9.87 -4.58 9.59
C GLY A 214 -10.94 -5.47 10.20
N ARG A 215 -11.27 -6.60 9.55
CA ARG A 215 -12.28 -7.55 10.05
C ARG A 215 -11.94 -8.10 11.44
N ALA A 216 -10.65 -8.32 11.74
CA ALA A 216 -10.22 -8.78 13.06
C ALA A 216 -10.55 -7.76 14.16
N ASP A 217 -10.34 -6.47 13.92
CA ASP A 217 -10.61 -5.41 14.90
C ASP A 217 -12.11 -5.22 15.10
N GLN A 218 -12.93 -5.28 14.03
CA GLN A 218 -14.39 -5.26 14.16
C GLN A 218 -14.92 -6.41 15.03
N SER A 219 -14.37 -7.62 14.86
CA SER A 219 -14.76 -8.78 15.68
C SER A 219 -14.42 -8.57 17.16
N LEU A 220 -13.32 -7.88 17.47
CA LEU A 220 -12.91 -7.57 18.83
C LEU A 220 -13.84 -6.53 19.48
N ALA A 221 -14.18 -5.44 18.79
CA ALA A 221 -15.15 -4.46 19.29
C ALA A 221 -16.51 -5.10 19.61
N ARG A 222 -17.02 -5.94 18.71
CA ARG A 222 -18.29 -6.64 18.94
C ARG A 222 -18.25 -7.52 20.19
N MET A 223 -17.15 -8.22 20.43
CA MET A 223 -16.99 -9.03 21.65
C MET A 223 -16.93 -8.17 22.91
N LEU A 224 -16.19 -7.06 22.89
CA LEU A 224 -16.06 -6.14 24.03
C LEU A 224 -17.40 -5.48 24.38
N HIS A 225 -18.15 -5.00 23.38
CA HIS A 225 -19.49 -4.47 23.58
C HIS A 225 -20.44 -5.47 24.24
N LEU A 226 -20.42 -6.73 23.80
CA LEU A 226 -21.28 -7.79 24.35
C LEU A 226 -20.93 -8.10 25.81
N THR A 227 -19.64 -8.10 26.17
CA THR A 227 -19.22 -8.28 27.57
C THR A 227 -19.66 -7.11 28.44
N THR A 228 -19.43 -5.85 28.01
CA THR A 228 -19.84 -4.67 28.79
C THR A 228 -21.34 -4.62 29.01
N ARG A 229 -22.15 -4.95 27.98
CA ARG A 229 -23.61 -4.97 28.09
C ARG A 229 -24.13 -6.09 28.98
N ARG A 230 -23.45 -7.25 29.00
CA ARG A 230 -23.78 -8.34 29.92
C ARG A 230 -23.51 -7.94 31.36
N ASP A 231 -22.35 -7.33 31.62
CA ASP A 231 -21.93 -6.96 32.97
C ASP A 231 -22.81 -5.82 33.53
N SER A 232 -23.24 -4.87 32.69
CA SER A 232 -24.21 -3.83 33.10
C SER A 232 -25.64 -4.36 33.28
N GLY A 233 -26.05 -5.37 32.51
CA GLY A 233 -27.34 -6.04 32.68
C GLY A 233 -27.43 -6.86 33.96
N ILE A 234 -26.32 -7.45 34.42
CA ILE A 234 -26.23 -8.15 35.71
C ILE A 234 -26.30 -7.13 36.86
N ALA A 235 -25.55 -6.03 36.77
CA ALA A 235 -25.52 -4.99 37.82
C ALA A 235 -26.82 -4.19 37.98
N ALA A 236 -27.72 -4.21 37.00
CA ALA A 236 -29.03 -3.55 37.06
C ALA A 236 -30.18 -4.49 37.48
N GLY A 237 -29.89 -5.79 37.64
CA GLY A 237 -30.84 -6.81 38.11
C GLY A 237 -30.68 -7.19 39.58
N GLU A 238 -29.72 -6.57 40.28
CA GLU A 238 -29.54 -6.59 41.75
C GLU A 238 -30.07 -5.29 42.36
#